data_AF-A0A1F5XZD8-F1
#
_entry.id   AF-A0A1F5XZD8-F1
#
_cell.length_a   1.000
_cell.length_b   1.000
_cell.length_c   1.000
_cell.angle_alpha   90.00
_cell.angle_beta   90.00
_cell.angle_gamma   90.00
#
_symmetry.space_group_name_H-M   'P 1'
#
loop_
_entity.id
_entity.type
_entity.pdbx_description
1 polymer ?
#
loop_
_entity_poly.entity_id
_entity_poly.type
_entity_poly.pdbx_seq_one_letter_code
_entity_poly.pdbx_strand_id
1 'polypeptide(L)'
;MSELKIELCGKITAALAERIAADLEASDASCPVTLIIDADADDDEVGQKIIEAIEILRSRGVSVTGKVTGKARWAAFTILQRCRPRVAYRDAALGWGIWALNAERAREMGFLDEICL
;
A
#
# COMPACT_ATOMS: atom_id res chain seq x y z
N MET A 1 -21.33 6.22 -3.03
CA MET A 1 -20.63 4.95 -2.81
C MET A 1 -19.52 5.24 -1.82
N SER A 2 -19.52 4.57 -0.66
CA SER A 2 -18.51 4.81 0.38
C SER A 2 -17.28 3.98 0.06
N GLU A 3 -16.12 4.63 -0.04
CA GLU A 3 -14.82 3.96 -0.16
C GLU A 3 -14.26 3.75 1.25
N LEU A 4 -13.70 2.56 1.52
CA LEU A 4 -13.00 2.31 2.77
C LEU A 4 -11.55 2.81 2.64
N LYS A 5 -11.14 3.73 3.52
CA LYS A 5 -9.78 4.26 3.56
C LYS A 5 -9.06 3.70 4.77
N ILE A 6 -7.93 3.04 4.53
CA ILE A 6 -7.12 2.42 5.57
C ILE A 6 -5.75 3.10 5.56
N GLU A 7 -5.32 3.59 6.71
CA GLU A 7 -4.04 4.29 6.87
C GLU A 7 -2.94 3.34 7.33
N LEU A 8 -1.89 3.24 6.52
CA LEU A 8 -0.65 2.55 6.81
C LEU A 8 0.46 3.58 6.99
N CYS A 9 0.57 4.08 8.22
CA CYS A 9 1.48 5.18 8.56
C CYS A 9 2.53 4.76 9.60
N GLY A 10 3.75 5.29 9.46
CA GLY A 10 4.84 5.06 10.38
C GLY A 10 5.55 3.71 10.17
N LYS A 11 6.05 3.10 11.24
CA LYS A 11 6.73 1.81 11.15
C LYS A 11 5.70 0.68 11.14
N ILE A 12 5.73 -0.18 10.13
CA ILE A 12 4.86 -1.36 10.11
C ILE A 12 5.33 -2.34 11.18
N THR A 13 4.59 -2.42 12.27
CA THR A 13 4.80 -3.40 13.35
C THR A 13 3.82 -4.56 13.19
N ALA A 14 4.11 -5.70 13.83
CA ALA A 14 3.21 -6.87 13.81
C ALA A 14 1.78 -6.51 14.26
N ALA A 15 1.64 -5.70 15.32
CA ALA A 15 0.34 -5.25 15.82
C ALA A 15 -0.38 -4.33 14.80
N LEU A 16 0.34 -3.45 14.11
CA LEU A 16 -0.24 -2.62 13.06
C LEU A 16 -0.69 -3.51 11.89
N ALA A 17 0.15 -4.45 11.45
CA ALA A 17 -0.19 -5.36 10.36
C ALA A 17 -1.42 -6.22 10.67
N GLU A 18 -1.55 -6.73 11.90
CA GLU A 18 -2.74 -7.48 12.33
C GLU A 18 -4.00 -6.63 12.31
N ARG A 19 -3.93 -5.39 12.79
CA ARG A 19 -5.07 -4.47 12.74
C ARG A 19 -5.48 -4.18 11.29
N ILE A 20 -4.50 -3.87 10.43
CA ILE A 20 -4.75 -3.56 9.02
C ILE A 20 -5.30 -4.76 8.27
N ALA A 21 -4.78 -5.97 8.53
CA ALA A 21 -5.31 -7.21 7.96
C ALA A 21 -6.77 -7.45 8.40
N ALA A 22 -7.08 -7.24 9.68
CA ALA A 22 -8.44 -7.34 10.19
C ALA A 22 -9.39 -6.29 9.57
N ASP A 23 -8.94 -5.05 9.41
CA ASP A 23 -9.70 -3.98 8.75
C ASP A 23 -9.98 -4.32 7.28
N LEU A 24 -8.99 -4.90 6.59
CA LEU A 24 -9.13 -5.38 5.22
C LEU A 24 -10.11 -6.57 5.13
N GLU A 25 -10.01 -7.54 6.04
CA GLU A 25 -10.91 -8.71 6.07
C GLU A 25 -12.35 -8.37 6.45
N ALA A 26 -12.53 -7.38 7.33
CA ALA A 26 -13.83 -6.84 7.73
C ALA A 26 -14.48 -5.99 6.63
N SER A 27 -13.70 -5.56 5.62
CA SER A 27 -14.25 -4.88 4.46
C SER A 27 -15.22 -5.81 3.74
N ASP A 28 -16.49 -5.42 3.75
CA ASP A 28 -17.52 -6.11 2.99
C ASP A 28 -17.16 -6.08 1.49
N ALA A 29 -17.38 -7.17 0.77
CA ALA A 29 -16.87 -7.41 -0.58
C ALA A 29 -17.46 -6.48 -1.66
N SER A 30 -18.19 -5.44 -1.26
CA SER A 30 -18.95 -4.53 -2.10
C SER A 30 -18.33 -3.13 -2.23
N CYS A 31 -17.34 -2.78 -1.39
CA CYS A 31 -16.76 -1.43 -1.37
C CYS A 31 -15.28 -1.44 -1.83
N PRO A 32 -14.86 -0.52 -2.71
CA PRO A 32 -13.45 -0.36 -3.03
C PRO A 32 -12.67 0.12 -1.81
N VAL A 33 -11.43 -0.34 -1.69
CA VAL A 33 -10.51 0.02 -0.61
C VAL A 33 -9.39 0.90 -1.15
N THR A 34 -9.07 1.97 -0.43
CA THR A 34 -7.85 2.76 -0.67
C THR A 34 -6.94 2.65 0.55
N LEU A 35 -5.77 2.04 0.33
CA LEU A 35 -4.69 1.97 1.30
C LEU A 35 -3.81 3.22 1.16
N ILE A 36 -3.84 4.09 2.17
CA ILE A 36 -3.03 5.31 2.25
C ILE A 36 -1.72 4.96 2.91
N ILE A 37 -0.60 5.11 2.21
CA ILE A 37 0.71 4.61 2.63
C ILE A 37 1.65 5.79 2.90
N ASP A 38 2.11 5.87 4.14
CA ASP A 38 3.24 6.71 4.57
C ASP A 38 4.07 5.93 5.59
N ALA A 39 4.73 4.87 5.12
CA ALA A 39 5.32 3.86 6.00
C ALA A 39 6.70 3.36 5.55
N ASP A 40 7.46 2.97 6.58
CA ASP A 40 8.68 2.19 6.48
C ASP A 40 8.46 0.84 7.17
N ALA A 41 9.02 -0.23 6.62
CA ALA A 41 8.92 -1.56 7.21
C ALA A 41 10.22 -2.32 7.09
N ASP A 42 10.98 -2.37 8.18
CA ASP A 42 12.26 -3.08 8.19
C ASP A 42 12.10 -4.62 8.26
N ASP A 43 10.87 -5.11 8.42
CA ASP A 43 10.54 -6.53 8.57
C ASP A 43 9.57 -6.98 7.47
N ASP A 44 10.05 -7.89 6.62
CA ASP A 44 9.32 -8.42 5.47
C ASP A 44 8.15 -9.33 5.89
N GLU A 45 8.25 -10.04 7.03
CA GLU A 45 7.18 -10.95 7.50
C GLU A 45 5.94 -10.16 7.92
N VAL A 46 6.14 -8.97 8.48
CA VAL A 46 5.05 -8.10 8.90
C VAL A 46 4.27 -7.57 7.69
N GLY A 47 4.95 -7.29 6.57
CA GLY A 47 4.28 -6.88 5.34
C GLY A 47 3.49 -8.00 4.67
N GLN A 48 3.91 -9.25 4.86
CA GLN A 48 3.29 -10.42 4.23
C GLN A 48 1.83 -10.62 4.66
N LYS A 49 1.48 -10.39 5.93
CA LYS A 49 0.09 -10.46 6.41
C LYS A 49 -0.84 -9.48 5.69
N ILE A 50 -0.38 -8.24 5.47
CA ILE A 50 -1.14 -7.23 4.74
C ILE A 50 -1.30 -7.65 3.28
N ILE A 51 -0.25 -8.19 2.67
CA ILE A 51 -0.30 -8.72 1.30
C ILE A 51 -1.34 -9.83 1.17
N GLU A 52 -1.37 -10.79 2.10
CA GLU A 52 -2.35 -11.87 2.11
C GLU A 52 -3.79 -11.34 2.19
N ALA A 53 -4.05 -10.38 3.07
CA ALA A 53 -5.37 -9.74 3.17
C ALA A 53 -5.78 -9.01 1.87
N ILE A 54 -4.83 -8.33 1.20
CA ILE A 54 -5.08 -7.71 -0.11
C ILE A 54 -5.43 -8.75 -1.17
N GLU A 55 -4.69 -9.87 -1.24
CA GLU A 55 -4.96 -10.90 -2.24
C GLU A 55 -6.30 -11.62 -1.97
N ILE A 56 -6.69 -11.80 -0.70
CA ILE A 56 -8.03 -12.30 -0.34
C ILE A 56 -9.12 -11.35 -0.87
N LEU A 57 -8.99 -10.04 -0.63
CA LEU A 57 -9.95 -9.05 -1.15
C LEU A 57 -10.04 -9.07 -2.68
N ARG A 58 -8.90 -9.13 -3.36
CA ARG A 58 -8.86 -9.24 -4.83
C ARG A 58 -9.53 -10.52 -5.34
N SER A 59 -9.35 -11.64 -4.65
CA SER A 59 -10.02 -12.90 -5.02
C SER A 59 -11.55 -12.82 -4.92
N ARG A 60 -12.05 -11.93 -4.07
CA ARG A 60 -13.48 -11.61 -3.92
C ARG A 60 -13.98 -10.53 -4.89
N GLY A 61 -13.10 -10.02 -5.77
CA GLY A 61 -13.46 -8.97 -6.74
C GLY A 61 -13.37 -7.55 -6.19
N VAL A 62 -12.83 -7.35 -4.98
CA VAL A 62 -12.66 -6.02 -4.39
C VAL A 62 -11.42 -5.35 -4.97
N SER A 63 -11.56 -4.10 -5.42
CA SER A 63 -10.43 -3.29 -5.86
C SER A 63 -9.72 -2.67 -4.65
N VAL A 64 -8.38 -2.75 -4.65
CA VAL A 64 -7.52 -2.19 -3.61
C VAL A 64 -6.56 -1.21 -4.26
N THR A 65 -6.83 0.08 -4.12
CA THR A 65 -5.96 1.17 -4.57
C THR A 65 -4.86 1.40 -3.54
N GLY A 66 -3.63 1.58 -3.99
CA GLY A 66 -2.51 1.93 -3.11
C GLY A 66 -2.12 3.38 -3.38
N LYS A 67 -2.23 4.25 -2.39
CA LYS A 67 -1.91 5.68 -2.51
C LYS A 67 -0.80 6.06 -1.55
N VAL A 68 0.39 6.37 -2.08
CA VAL A 68 1.53 6.82 -1.27
C VAL A 68 1.51 8.32 -1.09
N THR A 69 1.50 8.77 0.17
CA THR A 69 1.39 10.19 0.50
C THR A 69 2.70 10.82 1.00
N GLY A 70 3.65 10.01 1.47
CA GLY A 70 4.96 10.51 1.92
C GLY A 70 6.07 9.55 1.56
N LYS A 71 6.02 8.32 2.09
CA LYS A 71 6.96 7.26 1.69
C LYS A 71 6.34 5.87 1.69
N ALA A 72 6.88 5.01 0.85
CA ALA A 72 6.66 3.57 0.94
C ALA A 72 8.01 2.89 0.73
N ARG A 73 8.64 2.46 1.83
CA ARG A 73 9.93 1.78 1.78
C ARG A 73 9.85 0.33 2.25
N TRP A 74 10.72 -0.49 1.68
CA TRP A 74 10.87 -1.90 2.06
C TRP A 74 9.54 -2.66 1.93
N ALA A 75 9.04 -3.31 2.98
CA ALA A 75 7.79 -4.06 2.90
C ALA A 75 6.59 -3.17 2.54
N ALA A 76 6.57 -1.88 2.90
CA ALA A 76 5.52 -0.95 2.47
C ALA A 76 5.51 -0.76 0.95
N PHE A 77 6.68 -0.77 0.30
CA PHE A 77 6.76 -0.72 -1.15
C PHE A 77 6.29 -2.03 -1.78
N THR A 78 6.61 -3.18 -1.17
CA THR A 78 6.10 -4.49 -1.62
C THR A 78 4.57 -4.57 -1.51
N ILE A 79 3.99 -4.04 -0.43
CA ILE A 79 2.53 -3.92 -0.25
C ILE A 79 1.92 -3.06 -1.36
N LEU A 80 2.53 -1.90 -1.67
CA LEU A 80 2.08 -1.04 -2.77
C LEU A 80 2.04 -1.81 -4.10
N GLN A 81 3.01 -2.69 -4.37
CA GLN A 81 3.04 -3.47 -5.61
C GLN A 81 1.87 -4.46 -5.76
N ARG A 82 1.15 -4.76 -4.67
CA ARG A 82 -0.05 -5.61 -4.68
C ARG A 82 -1.35 -4.85 -4.91
N CYS A 83 -1.30 -3.52 -4.82
CA CYS A 83 -2.44 -2.66 -5.05
C CYS A 83 -2.59 -2.31 -6.53
N ARG A 84 -3.81 -1.99 -6.97
CA ARG A 84 -4.13 -1.45 -8.29
C ARG A 84 -5.36 -0.53 -8.21
N PRO A 85 -5.27 0.72 -8.72
CA PRO A 85 -4.06 1.39 -9.22
C PRO A 85 -3.04 1.71 -8.11
N ARG A 86 -1.79 1.93 -8.52
CA ARG A 86 -0.67 2.37 -7.67
C ARG A 86 -0.41 3.85 -7.91
N VAL A 87 -0.73 4.66 -6.92
CA VAL A 87 -0.72 6.12 -7.00
C VAL A 87 0.25 6.66 -5.97
N ALA A 88 0.97 7.73 -6.29
CA ALA A 88 1.81 8.44 -5.32
C ALA A 88 1.80 9.95 -5.53
N TYR A 89 1.95 10.74 -4.46
CA TYR A 89 2.26 12.17 -4.62
C TYR A 89 3.65 12.36 -5.23
N ARG A 90 3.85 13.48 -5.91
CA ARG A 90 5.10 13.77 -6.63
C ARG A 90 6.35 13.72 -5.75
N ASP A 91 6.22 14.16 -4.50
CA ASP A 91 7.28 14.20 -3.49
C ASP A 91 7.46 12.87 -2.73
N ALA A 92 6.67 11.84 -3.05
CA ALA A 92 6.74 10.56 -2.38
C ALA A 92 8.05 9.82 -2.67
N ALA A 93 8.58 9.18 -1.63
CA ALA A 93 9.80 8.38 -1.67
C ALA A 93 9.48 6.87 -1.69
N LEU A 94 9.90 6.15 -2.72
CA LEU A 94 9.49 4.78 -3.00
C LEU A 94 10.69 3.86 -3.19
N GLY A 95 10.70 2.65 -2.62
CA GLY A 95 11.68 1.63 -2.99
C GLY A 95 12.12 0.69 -1.89
N TRP A 96 13.02 -0.23 -2.25
CA TRP A 96 13.66 -1.16 -1.34
C TRP A 96 15.07 -0.64 -1.00
N GLY A 97 15.21 0.08 0.11
CA GLY A 97 16.53 0.48 0.65
C GLY A 97 16.80 1.99 0.71
N ILE A 98 18.09 2.33 0.82
CA ILE A 98 18.60 3.69 1.10
C ILE A 98 18.37 4.64 -0.09
N TRP A 99 18.28 4.08 -1.30
CA TRP A 99 18.03 4.82 -2.53
C TRP A 99 16.54 4.81 -2.86
N ALA A 100 15.80 5.75 -2.29
CA ALA A 100 14.41 5.94 -2.65
C ALA A 100 14.31 6.56 -4.06
N LEU A 101 13.47 5.96 -4.91
CA LEU A 101 13.02 6.54 -6.16
C LEU A 101 11.99 7.62 -5.83
N ASN A 102 12.05 8.74 -6.56
CA ASN A 102 10.94 9.69 -6.58
C ASN A 102 9.77 9.12 -7.42
N ALA A 103 8.59 9.72 -7.30
CA ALA A 103 7.40 9.24 -7.99
C ALA A 103 7.54 9.22 -9.52
N GLU A 104 8.25 10.18 -10.11
CA GLU A 104 8.51 10.22 -11.56
C GLU A 104 9.32 9.00 -12.01
N ARG A 105 10.44 8.74 -11.34
CA ARG A 105 11.29 7.60 -11.66
C ARG A 105 10.60 6.26 -11.40
N ALA A 106 9.82 6.17 -10.33
CA ALA A 106 9.03 4.97 -10.03
C ALA A 106 7.98 4.70 -11.11
N ARG A 107 7.35 5.75 -11.68
CA ARG A 107 6.43 5.61 -12.81
C ARG A 107 7.13 5.20 -14.10
N GLU A 108 8.27 5.82 -14.44
CA GLU A 108 9.08 5.44 -15.61
C GLU A 108 9.48 3.97 -15.59
N MET A 109 9.78 3.44 -14.40
CA MET A 109 10.16 2.04 -14.19
C MET A 109 8.97 1.08 -14.08
N GLY A 110 7.73 1.56 -14.15
CA GLY A 110 6.51 0.75 -14.11
C GLY A 110 6.06 0.33 -12.69
N PHE A 111 6.62 0.92 -11.64
CA PHE A 111 6.24 0.67 -10.24
C PHE A 111 5.03 1.49 -9.77
N LEU A 112 4.70 2.57 -10.49
CA LEU A 112 3.50 3.39 -10.29
C LEU A 112 2.68 3.45 -11.56
N ASP A 113 1.37 3.56 -11.38
CA ASP A 113 0.41 3.76 -12.45
C ASP A 113 0.15 5.26 -12.65
N GLU A 114 0.05 6.01 -11.55
CA GLU A 114 -0.31 7.44 -11.57
C GLU A 114 0.50 8.25 -10.56
N ILE A 115 0.64 9.55 -10.85
CA ILE A 115 1.25 10.54 -9.94
C ILE A 115 0.19 11.60 -9.63
N CYS A 116 -0.12 11.80 -8.36
CA CYS A 116 -0.96 12.89 -7.90
C CYS A 116 -0.17 14.21 -7.92
N LEU A 117 -0.84 15.27 -8.40
CA LEU A 117 -0.34 16.64 -8.40
C LEU A 117 -0.45 17.30 -7.04
#